data_AF-A0A1A0THP0-F1
#
_entry.id   AF-A0A1A0THP0-F1
#
_cell.length_a   1.000
_cell.length_b   1.000
_cell.length_c   1.000
_cell.angle_alpha   90.00
_cell.angle_beta   90.00
_cell.angle_gamma   90.00
#
_symmetry.space_group_name_H-M   'P 1'
#
loop_
_entity.id
_entity.type
_entity.pdbx_description
1 polymer ?
#
loop_
_entity_poly.entity_id
_entity_poly.type
_entity_poly.pdbx_seq_one_letter_code
_entity_poly.pdbx_strand_id
1 'polypeptide(L)'
;MSPVRRGETLPIFNRIAVLRAERAMSRAQLAAQVDVNPQTVGALERGDHYPSLDLAMRICDVFGLPVEAVFSRTEFTPLSAAVYRRDS
;
A
#
# COMPACT_ATOMS: atom_id res chain seq x y z
N MET A 1 -14.90 -12.30 19.21
CA MET A 1 -15.09 -11.44 18.03
C MET A 1 -14.36 -12.12 16.89
N SER A 2 -15.07 -12.78 15.97
CA SER A 2 -14.41 -13.45 14.84
C SER A 2 -13.76 -12.39 13.96
N PRO A 3 -12.46 -12.48 13.65
CA PRO A 3 -11.87 -11.59 12.67
C PRO A 3 -12.56 -11.94 11.36
N VAL A 4 -13.28 -10.98 10.80
CA VAL A 4 -13.77 -11.09 9.44
C VAL A 4 -12.53 -11.35 8.59
N ARG A 5 -12.34 -12.58 8.12
CA ARG A 5 -11.45 -12.89 6.99
C ARG A 5 -12.05 -12.17 5.79
N ARG A 6 -11.73 -10.88 5.67
CA ARG A 6 -12.40 -9.94 4.78
C ARG A 6 -11.78 -10.12 3.38
N GLY A 7 -12.32 -11.08 2.64
CA GLY A 7 -12.26 -11.18 1.18
C GLY A 7 -11.24 -12.15 0.58
N GLU A 8 -11.46 -13.47 0.66
CA GLU A 8 -10.81 -14.44 -0.25
C GLU A 8 -11.09 -14.13 -1.73
N THR A 9 -12.13 -13.35 -2.02
CA THR A 9 -12.63 -13.12 -3.38
C THR A 9 -12.09 -11.88 -4.08
N LEU A 10 -11.54 -10.88 -3.36
CA LEU A 10 -11.06 -9.62 -3.96
C LEU A 10 -9.93 -8.98 -3.12
N PRO A 11 -8.68 -9.49 -3.19
CA PRO A 11 -7.57 -8.91 -2.45
C PRO A 11 -7.26 -7.46 -2.87
N ILE A 12 -6.71 -6.68 -1.95
CA ILE A 12 -6.12 -5.36 -2.24
C ILE A 12 -4.62 -5.45 -1.96
N PHE A 13 -3.84 -5.32 -3.02
CA PHE A 13 -2.39 -5.16 -2.96
C PHE A 13 -2.05 -3.69 -2.81
N ASN A 14 -0.91 -3.38 -2.20
CA ASN A 14 -0.45 -2.00 -2.03
C ASN A 14 1.06 -1.85 -2.33
N ARG A 15 1.48 -0.64 -2.68
CA ARG A 15 2.88 -0.25 -2.91
C ARG A 15 3.46 0.59 -1.78
N ILE A 16 2.81 0.66 -0.61
CA ILE A 16 3.17 1.60 0.46
C ILE A 16 4.65 1.42 0.84
N ALA A 17 5.11 0.19 1.07
CA ALA A 17 6.50 -0.07 1.46
C ALA A 17 7.52 0.44 0.43
N VAL A 18 7.24 0.22 -0.87
CA VAL A 18 8.10 0.66 -1.98
C VAL A 18 8.10 2.18 -2.09
N LEU A 19 6.92 2.81 -2.16
CA LEU A 19 6.77 4.26 -2.27
C LEU A 19 7.40 5.01 -1.10
N ARG A 20 7.37 4.41 0.08
CA ARG A 20 7.96 4.95 1.29
C ARG A 20 9.49 4.80 1.26
N ALA A 21 10.02 3.68 0.76
CA ALA A 21 11.45 3.50 0.56
C ALA A 21 12.04 4.46 -0.50
N GLU A 22 11.33 4.68 -1.61
CA GLU A 22 11.70 5.64 -2.66
C GLU A 22 11.88 7.07 -2.12
N ARG A 23 11.11 7.44 -1.08
CA ARG A 23 11.16 8.75 -0.43
C ARG A 23 12.02 8.78 0.83
N ALA A 24 12.80 7.73 1.11
CA ALA A 24 13.56 7.55 2.36
C ALA A 24 12.72 7.81 3.63
N MET A 25 11.42 7.47 3.57
CA MET A 25 10.44 7.76 4.61
C MET A 25 10.33 6.56 5.57
N SER A 26 10.30 6.82 6.87
CA SER A 26 10.04 5.81 7.89
C SER A 26 8.54 5.55 8.08
N ARG A 27 8.18 4.40 8.65
CA ARG A 27 6.77 4.11 9.01
C ARG A 27 6.20 5.16 9.96
N ALA A 28 7.01 5.65 10.90
CA ALA A 28 6.59 6.67 11.85
C ALA A 28 6.30 8.02 11.16
N GLN A 29 7.09 8.40 10.16
CA GLN A 29 6.84 9.62 9.38
C GLN A 29 5.58 9.53 8.54
N LEU A 30 5.31 8.39 7.90
CA LEU A 30 4.05 8.20 7.17
C LEU A 30 2.87 8.22 8.14
N ALA A 31 2.97 7.49 9.24
CA ALA A 31 1.93 7.38 10.25
C ALA A 31 1.56 8.75 10.85
N ALA A 32 2.54 9.62 11.11
CA ALA A 32 2.32 10.98 11.58
C ALA A 32 1.58 11.84 10.53
N GLN A 33 1.91 11.72 9.24
CA GLN A 33 1.25 12.48 8.17
C GLN A 33 -0.19 12.03 7.93
N VAL A 34 -0.48 10.75 8.16
CA VAL A 34 -1.82 10.16 7.99
C VAL A 34 -2.47 9.83 9.33
N ASP A 35 -2.11 10.53 10.41
CA ASP A 35 -2.73 10.46 11.75
C ASP A 35 -3.14 9.04 12.20
N VAL A 36 -2.18 8.11 12.16
CA VAL A 36 -2.36 6.72 12.66
C VAL A 36 -1.14 6.27 13.45
N ASN A 37 -1.25 5.10 14.09
CA ASN A 37 -0.12 4.45 14.74
C ASN A 37 0.88 3.87 13.70
N PRO A 38 2.21 3.95 13.91
CA PRO A 38 3.20 3.30 13.04
C PRO A 38 2.97 1.80 12.80
N GLN A 39 2.36 1.09 13.76
CA GLN A 39 1.97 -0.30 13.62
C GLN A 39 0.89 -0.50 12.55
N THR A 40 -0.04 0.45 12.41
CA THR A 40 -1.07 0.46 11.36
C THR A 40 -0.41 0.47 9.99
N VAL A 41 0.58 1.35 9.77
CA VAL A 41 1.35 1.37 8.51
C VAL A 41 2.04 0.03 8.26
N GLY A 42 2.67 -0.56 9.27
CA GLY A 42 3.31 -1.86 9.14
C GLY A 42 2.34 -3.00 8.78
N ALA A 43 1.14 -2.98 9.35
CA ALA A 43 0.10 -3.97 9.07
C ALA A 43 -0.56 -3.75 7.69
N LEU A 44 -0.67 -2.50 7.22
CA LEU A 44 -1.09 -2.19 5.84
C LEU A 44 -0.07 -2.71 4.83
N GLU A 45 1.23 -2.48 5.06
CA GLU A 45 2.30 -2.95 4.16
C GLU A 45 2.33 -4.48 4.00
N ARG A 46 1.98 -5.21 5.06
CA ARG A 46 1.87 -6.68 5.02
C ARG A 46 0.55 -7.19 4.43
N GLY A 47 -0.43 -6.29 4.26
CA GLY A 47 -1.78 -6.67 3.84
C GLY A 47 -2.61 -7.34 4.93
N ASP A 48 -2.23 -7.19 6.21
CA ASP A 48 -2.93 -7.79 7.35
C ASP A 48 -4.37 -7.24 7.49
N HIS A 49 -4.60 -6.01 7.01
CA HIS A 49 -5.90 -5.37 6.96
C HIS A 49 -5.99 -4.36 5.82
N TYR A 50 -7.21 -4.04 5.38
CA TYR A 50 -7.45 -3.00 4.39
C TYR A 50 -7.70 -1.65 5.07
N PRO A 51 -7.17 -0.55 4.50
CA PRO A 51 -7.44 0.78 5.01
C PRO A 51 -8.92 1.15 4.79
N SER A 52 -9.43 2.10 5.58
CA SER A 52 -10.65 2.81 5.20
C SER A 52 -10.41 3.61 3.91
N LEU A 53 -11.47 3.98 3.20
CA LEU A 53 -11.35 4.84 2.02
C LEU A 53 -10.63 6.16 2.37
N ASP A 54 -10.98 6.79 3.49
CA ASP A 54 -10.31 7.98 4.01
C ASP A 54 -8.80 7.79 4.18
N LEU A 55 -8.38 6.72 4.87
CA LEU A 55 -6.95 6.46 5.09
C LEU A 55 -6.23 6.17 3.77
N ALA A 56 -6.87 5.46 2.84
CA ALA A 56 -6.31 5.24 1.51
C ALA A 56 -6.09 6.57 0.76
N MET A 57 -7.07 7.48 0.77
CA MET A 57 -6.96 8.79 0.12
C MET A 57 -5.85 9.64 0.76
N ARG A 58 -5.76 9.70 2.09
CA ARG A 58 -4.68 10.44 2.77
C ARG A 58 -3.29 9.87 2.46
N ILE A 59 -3.15 8.54 2.35
CA ILE A 59 -1.90 7.92 1.91
C ILE A 59 -1.57 8.32 0.46
N CYS A 60 -2.57 8.36 -0.43
CA CYS A 60 -2.42 8.81 -1.81
C CYS A 60 -1.93 10.27 -1.87
N ASP A 61 -2.49 11.14 -1.04
CA ASP A 61 -2.10 12.56 -0.94
C ASP A 61 -0.65 12.71 -0.47
N VAL A 62 -0.22 11.95 0.55
CA VAL A 62 1.18 11.96 1.04
C VAL A 62 2.16 11.57 -0.07
N PHE A 63 1.78 10.62 -0.93
CA PHE A 63 2.61 10.22 -2.05
C PHE A 63 2.42 11.10 -3.31
N GLY A 64 1.37 11.92 -3.38
CA GLY A 64 1.01 12.68 -4.58
C GLY A 64 0.71 11.76 -5.77
N LEU A 65 0.08 10.62 -5.52
CA LEU A 65 -0.21 9.59 -6.52
C LEU A 65 -1.70 9.22 -6.51
N PRO A 66 -2.28 8.82 -7.65
CA PRO A 66 -3.66 8.35 -7.69
C PRO A 66 -3.80 6.98 -7.01
N VAL A 67 -5.03 6.61 -6.66
CA VAL A 67 -5.32 5.39 -5.88
C VAL A 67 -4.79 4.13 -6.56
N GLU A 68 -4.90 4.01 -7.87
CA GLU A 68 -4.45 2.86 -8.66
C GLU A 68 -2.93 2.70 -8.71
N ALA A 69 -2.18 3.78 -8.43
CA ALA A 69 -0.72 3.72 -8.32
C ALA A 69 -0.26 3.22 -6.94
N VAL A 70 -1.12 3.36 -5.91
CA VAL A 70 -0.82 2.98 -4.53
C VAL A 70 -1.45 1.63 -4.17
N PHE A 71 -2.66 1.35 -4.66
CA PHE A 71 -3.48 0.18 -4.36
C PHE A 71 -3.99 -0.49 -5.64
N SER A 72 -4.09 -1.82 -5.65
CA SER A 72 -4.58 -2.57 -6.82
C SER A 72 -5.33 -3.83 -6.41
N ARG A 73 -6.24 -4.30 -7.29
CA ARG A 73 -6.89 -5.61 -7.18
C ARG A 73 -6.01 -6.76 -7.68
N THR A 74 -4.93 -6.45 -8.38
CA THR A 74 -3.93 -7.39 -8.87
C THR A 74 -2.57 -7.09 -8.26
N GLU A 75 -1.74 -8.11 -8.14
CA GLU A 75 -0.38 -7.94 -7.61
C GLU A 75 0.43 -6.99 -8.50
N PHE A 76 1.19 -6.10 -7.87
CA PHE A 76 2.04 -5.19 -8.60
C PHE A 76 3.25 -5.93 -9.16
N THR A 77 3.40 -5.89 -10.48
CA THR A 77 4.62 -6.40 -11.12
C THR A 77 5.83 -5.60 -10.62
N PRO A 78 6.93 -6.26 -10.19
CA PRO A 78 8.19 -5.59 -9.89
C PRO A 78 8.72 -4.83 -11.10
N LEU A 79 9.29 -3.65 -10.90
CA LEU A 79 9.79 -2.83 -12.01
C LEU A 79 10.85 -3.58 -12.85
N SER A 80 11.72 -4.36 -12.21
CA SER A 80 12.71 -5.20 -12.90
C SER A 80 12.04 -6.18 -13.87
N ALA A 81 10.96 -6.85 -13.44
CA ALA A 81 10.22 -7.78 -14.28
C ALA A 81 9.43 -7.08 -15.39
N ALA A 82 9.10 -5.79 -15.27
CA ALA A 82 8.48 -5.03 -16.35
C ALA A 82 9.51 -4.55 -17.37
N VAL A 83 10.67 -4.07 -16.91
CA VAL A 83 11.74 -3.51 -17.76
C VAL A 83 12.47 -4.60 -18.56
N TYR A 84 12.68 -5.78 -17.98
CA TYR A 84 13.40 -6.89 -18.61
C TYR A 84 12.49 -7.94 -19.27
N ARG A 85 11.17 -7.75 -19.26
CA ARG A 85 10.25 -8.49 -20.13
C ARG A 85 10.36 -7.93 -21.55
N ARG A 86 11.57 -8.03 -22.12
CA ARG A 86 11.77 -7.78 -23.54
C ARG A 86 11.02 -8.87 -24.30
N ASP A 87 10.18 -8.41 -25.22
CA ASP A 87 9.38 -9.20 -26.13
C ASP A 87 10.22 -10.34 -26.74
N SER A 88 9.74 -11.57 -26.54
CA SER A 88 10.09 -12.73 -27.36
C SER A 88 9.09 -12.84 -28.51
#